data_AF-A0A968VN60-F1
#
_entry.id   AF-A0A968VN60-F1
#
_cell.length_a   1.000
_cell.length_b   1.000
_cell.length_c   1.000
_cell.angle_alpha   90.00
_cell.angle_beta   90.00
_cell.angle_gamma   90.00
#
_symmetry.space_group_name_H-M   'P 1'
#
loop_
_entity.id
_entity.type
_entity.pdbx_description
1 polymer ?
#
loop_
_entity_poly.entity_id
_entity_poly.type
_entity_poly.pdbx_seq_one_letter_code
_entity_poly.pdbx_strand_id
1 'polypeptide(L)'
;MTDPRIVVSDGGSGRIEIGSQVPVNVERSTQVVNDVPVVSETLVRESAGIDLTVNRVRIDDNGFVTIDLLPRVRAPIAAGVLSGGQFAGTQLFNIDTREVGLNQIRLRDGETYFLAGLIEERETVSVSRVPLLSQIPILGSLFRSQSTGSVRN
;
A
#
# COMPACT_ATOMS: atom_id res chain seq x y z
N MET A 1 -6.50 -2.61 -6.53
CA MET A 1 -6.23 -1.57 -7.54
C MET A 1 -7.25 -0.45 -7.45
N THR A 2 -6.77 0.73 -7.08
CA THR A 2 -7.52 1.97 -7.01
C THR A 2 -6.87 2.94 -8.01
N ASP A 3 -7.65 3.49 -8.93
CA ASP A 3 -7.15 4.49 -9.89
C ASP A 3 -7.52 5.90 -9.38
N PRO A 4 -6.64 6.59 -8.64
CA PRO A 4 -6.94 7.92 -8.12
C PRO A 4 -7.13 8.91 -9.28
N ARG A 5 -8.14 9.76 -9.16
CA ARG A 5 -8.40 10.84 -10.10
C ARG A 5 -8.50 12.15 -9.34
N ILE A 6 -7.83 13.17 -9.84
CA ILE A 6 -7.87 14.53 -9.31
C ILE A 6 -8.08 15.50 -10.45
N VAL A 7 -8.89 16.54 -10.21
CA VAL A 7 -9.13 17.63 -11.17
C VAL A 7 -8.55 18.89 -10.56
N VAL A 8 -7.72 19.58 -11.33
CA VAL A 8 -7.10 20.85 -10.94
C VAL A 8 -7.19 21.82 -12.12
N SER A 9 -7.27 23.12 -11.81
CA SER A 9 -7.25 24.18 -12.83
C SER A 9 -5.82 24.48 -13.30
N ASP A 10 -5.69 25.23 -14.39
CA ASP A 10 -4.40 25.78 -14.81
C ASP A 10 -3.76 26.62 -13.69
N GLY A 11 -2.45 26.43 -13.48
CA GLY A 11 -1.70 26.99 -12.35
C GLY A 11 -2.03 26.39 -10.98
N GLY A 12 -3.00 25.49 -10.89
CA GLY A 12 -3.48 24.89 -9.66
C GLY A 12 -2.59 23.78 -9.12
N SER A 13 -2.80 23.47 -7.83
CA SER A 13 -2.25 22.32 -7.14
C SER A 13 -3.39 21.50 -6.52
N GLY A 14 -3.10 20.25 -6.18
CA GLY A 14 -4.08 19.38 -5.57
C GLY A 14 -3.42 18.16 -4.94
N ARG A 15 -4.08 17.57 -3.95
CA ARG A 15 -3.63 16.33 -3.31
C ARG A 15 -4.82 15.42 -3.04
N ILE A 16 -4.61 14.13 -3.25
CA ILE A 16 -5.56 13.07 -2.90
C ILE A 16 -4.82 11.98 -2.11
N GLU A 17 -5.34 11.64 -0.94
CA GLU A 17 -4.86 10.54 -0.11
C GLU A 17 -5.99 9.52 0.05
N ILE A 18 -5.75 8.29 -0.39
CA ILE A 18 -6.70 7.18 -0.33
C ILE A 18 -6.04 6.05 0.45
N GLY A 19 -6.58 5.70 1.61
CA GLY A 19 -5.98 4.66 2.42
C GLY A 19 -6.56 4.54 3.81
N SER A 20 -5.86 3.78 4.64
CA SER A 20 -6.18 3.57 6.04
C SER A 20 -4.93 3.65 6.89
N GLN A 21 -5.08 3.96 8.17
CA GLN A 21 -3.96 3.89 9.10
C GLN A 21 -3.80 2.47 9.63
N VAL A 22 -2.58 1.94 9.59
CA VAL A 22 -2.23 0.62 10.10
C VAL A 22 -1.23 0.75 11.25
N PRO A 23 -1.28 -0.12 12.26
CA PRO A 23 -0.31 -0.12 13.34
C PRO A 23 1.05 -0.64 12.85
N VAL A 24 2.10 0.12 13.15
CA VAL A 24 3.49 -0.22 12.77
C VAL A 24 4.35 -0.56 13.97
N ASN A 25 4.04 0.00 15.14
CA ASN A 25 4.81 -0.19 16.36
C ASN A 25 3.97 0.05 17.62
N VAL A 26 4.49 -0.35 18.78
CA VAL A 26 3.96 0.03 20.09
C VAL A 26 5.09 0.68 20.90
N GLU A 27 4.85 1.90 21.34
CA GLU A 27 5.74 2.59 22.25
C GLU A 27 5.32 2.33 23.69
N ARG A 28 6.30 2.04 24.54
CA ARG A 28 6.08 1.78 25.96
C ARG A 28 6.78 2.85 26.77
N SER A 29 6.02 3.59 27.58
CA SER A 29 6.54 4.59 28.50
C SER A 29 6.34 4.10 29.93
N THR A 30 7.39 4.19 30.75
CA THR A 30 7.30 3.88 32.18
C THR A 30 7.51 5.17 32.95
N GLN A 31 6.49 5.59 33.70
CA GLN A 31 6.57 6.75 34.59
C GLN A 31 6.43 6.28 36.03
N VAL A 32 7.20 6.86 36.93
CA VAL A 32 7.06 6.61 38.37
C VAL A 32 6.16 7.69 38.94
N VAL A 33 4.99 7.28 39.44
CA VAL A 33 4.05 8.18 40.13
C VAL A 33 3.94 7.68 41.57
N ASN A 34 4.38 8.50 42.53
CA ASN A 34 4.42 8.14 43.96
C ASN A 34 5.14 6.81 44.25
N ASP A 35 6.36 6.63 43.73
CA ASP A 35 7.16 5.39 43.83
C ASP A 35 6.53 4.12 43.24
N VAL A 36 5.40 4.23 42.51
CA VAL A 36 4.80 3.13 41.76
C VAL A 36 5.14 3.26 40.27
N PRO A 37 5.74 2.23 39.64
CA PRO A 37 5.95 2.23 38.20
C PRO A 37 4.62 2.05 37.47
N VAL A 38 4.20 3.08 36.76
CA VAL A 38 3.05 3.07 35.85
C VAL A 38 3.57 2.89 34.43
N VAL A 39 3.13 1.83 33.78
CA VAL A 39 3.46 1.54 32.38
C VAL A 39 2.29 1.96 31.49
N SER A 40 2.56 2.84 30.53
CA SER A 40 1.63 3.17 29.44
C SER A 40 2.15 2.62 28.12
N GLU A 41 1.22 2.12 27.30
CA GLU A 41 1.49 1.63 25.97
C GLU A 41 0.68 2.45 24.97
N THR A 42 1.31 2.87 23.87
CA THR A 42 0.66 3.63 22.80
C THR A 42 0.92 2.93 21.48
N LEU A 43 -0.17 2.62 20.76
CA LEU A 43 -0.11 2.02 19.43
C LEU A 43 0.20 3.09 18.36
N VAL A 44 1.37 3.00 17.75
CA VAL A 44 1.83 3.89 16.67
C VAL A 44 1.24 3.41 15.36
N ARG A 45 0.62 4.34 14.63
CA ARG A 45 -0.03 4.06 13.34
C ARG A 45 0.53 4.93 12.24
N GLU A 46 0.67 4.37 11.05
CA GLU A 46 1.08 5.07 9.83
C GLU A 46 0.05 4.89 8.73
N SER A 47 -0.04 5.84 7.79
CA SER A 47 -0.95 5.71 6.65
C SER A 47 -0.41 4.75 5.59
N ALA A 48 -1.25 3.79 5.23
CA ALA A 48 -1.08 2.86 4.14
C ALA A 48 -2.13 3.14 3.07
N GLY A 49 -1.71 3.23 1.81
CA GLY A 49 -2.55 3.59 0.68
C GLY A 49 -1.80 4.40 -0.37
N ILE A 50 -2.55 5.12 -1.19
CA ILE A 50 -2.06 5.93 -2.30
C ILE A 50 -2.14 7.40 -1.90
N ASP A 51 -1.06 8.13 -2.10
CA ASP A 51 -0.98 9.59 -2.01
C ASP A 51 -0.53 10.12 -3.36
N LEU A 52 -1.37 10.92 -4.00
CA LEU A 52 -1.04 11.59 -5.24
C LEU A 52 -1.09 13.09 -4.99
N THR A 53 0.08 13.71 -5.06
CA THR A 53 0.24 15.16 -4.96
C THR A 53 0.57 15.73 -6.34
N VAL A 54 -0.18 16.75 -6.75
CA VAL A 54 0.07 17.55 -7.96
C VAL A 54 0.53 18.93 -7.48
N ASN A 55 1.81 19.23 -7.67
CA ASN A 55 2.41 20.48 -7.21
C ASN A 55 2.02 21.64 -8.13
N ARG A 56 1.92 21.38 -9.43
CA ARG A 56 1.59 22.39 -10.44
C ARG A 56 1.08 21.73 -11.72
N VAL A 57 0.09 22.37 -12.34
CA VAL A 57 -0.29 22.16 -13.74
C VAL A 57 -0.12 23.45 -14.52
N ARG A 58 0.37 23.36 -15.75
CA ARG A 58 0.48 24.49 -16.68
C ARG A 58 0.00 24.08 -18.06
N ILE A 59 -0.96 24.82 -18.60
CA ILE A 59 -1.50 24.59 -19.94
C ILE A 59 -0.91 25.63 -20.90
N ASP A 60 -0.27 25.17 -21.97
CA ASP A 60 0.25 26.00 -23.05
C ASP A 60 -0.81 26.24 -24.13
N ASP A 61 -0.76 27.39 -24.81
CA ASP A 61 -1.65 27.75 -25.93
C ASP A 61 -1.58 26.79 -27.12
N ASN A 62 -0.50 26.02 -27.24
CA ASN A 62 -0.30 25.02 -28.29
C ASN A 62 -0.83 23.61 -27.91
N GLY A 63 -1.58 23.52 -26.81
CA GLY A 63 -2.23 22.30 -26.33
C GLY A 63 -1.33 21.33 -25.56
N PHE A 64 -0.17 21.81 -25.10
CA PHE A 64 0.68 21.03 -24.19
C PHE A 64 0.31 21.29 -22.74
N VAL A 65 0.23 20.22 -21.95
CA VAL A 65 0.04 20.26 -20.52
C VAL A 65 1.36 19.86 -19.86
N THR A 66 1.88 20.73 -19.01
CA THR A 66 3.04 20.45 -18.15
C THR A 66 2.56 20.15 -16.74
N ILE A 67 2.94 19.01 -16.18
CA ILE A 67 2.52 18.57 -14.85
C ILE A 67 3.74 18.25 -13.99
N ASP A 68 3.70 18.71 -12.74
CA ASP A 68 4.60 18.30 -11.66
C ASP A 68 3.80 17.45 -10.68
N LEU A 69 4.13 16.15 -10.61
CA LEU A 69 3.40 15.17 -9.82
C LEU A 69 4.34 14.28 -8.99
N LEU A 70 3.89 13.99 -7.77
CA LEU A 70 4.53 13.13 -6.79
C LEU A 70 3.54 12.05 -6.31
N PRO A 71 3.40 10.94 -7.06
CA PRO A 71 2.70 9.75 -6.63
C PRO A 71 3.55 8.96 -5.63
N ARG A 72 2.92 8.56 -4.53
CA ARG A 72 3.46 7.69 -3.50
C ARG A 72 2.46 6.57 -3.18
N VAL A 73 2.93 5.33 -3.20
CA VAL A 73 2.17 4.14 -2.80
C VAL A 73 2.80 3.56 -1.56
N ARG A 74 2.01 3.37 -0.51
CA ARG A 74 2.40 2.83 0.79
C ARG A 74 1.65 1.52 1.02
N ALA A 75 2.32 0.39 0.82
CA ALA A 75 1.73 -0.93 0.97
C ALA A 75 2.03 -1.49 2.37
N PRO A 76 1.01 -1.91 3.14
CA PRO A 76 1.23 -2.54 4.44
C PRO A 76 1.61 -4.01 4.24
N ILE A 77 2.76 -4.41 4.79
CA ILE A 77 3.25 -5.78 4.77
C ILE A 77 3.20 -6.33 6.19
N ALA A 78 2.49 -7.44 6.40
CA ALA A 78 2.39 -8.07 7.72
C ALA A 78 3.80 -8.38 8.28
N ALA A 79 4.12 -7.80 9.43
CA ALA A 79 5.43 -7.94 10.09
C ALA A 79 5.40 -8.92 11.26
N GLY A 80 4.25 -9.06 11.93
CA GLY A 80 4.06 -9.99 13.04
C GLY A 80 2.86 -9.62 13.92
N VAL A 81 2.54 -10.46 14.90
CA VAL A 81 1.45 -10.21 15.85
C VAL A 81 2.06 -9.95 17.23
N LEU A 82 1.60 -8.90 17.90
CA LEU A 82 2.03 -8.59 19.27
C LEU A 82 1.67 -9.73 20.22
N SER A 83 2.66 -10.23 20.95
CA SER A 83 2.49 -11.39 21.85
C SER A 83 2.24 -11.01 23.31
N GLY A 84 2.24 -9.72 23.66
CA GLY A 84 2.06 -9.26 25.04
C GLY A 84 1.74 -7.76 25.14
N GLY A 85 1.38 -7.30 26.34
CA GLY A 85 0.95 -5.92 26.59
C GLY A 85 -0.55 -5.69 26.40
N GLN A 86 -1.00 -4.45 26.53
CA GLN A 86 -2.38 -4.01 26.33
C GLN A 86 -2.88 -4.29 24.91
N PHE A 87 -1.97 -4.32 23.93
CA PHE A 87 -2.28 -4.53 22.51
C PHE A 87 -1.97 -5.96 22.02
N ALA A 88 -1.83 -6.94 22.93
CA ALA A 88 -1.62 -8.33 22.55
C ALA A 88 -2.69 -8.82 21.55
N GLY A 89 -2.26 -9.56 20.53
CA GLY A 89 -3.12 -9.99 19.42
C GLY A 89 -3.25 -8.99 18.27
N THR A 90 -2.68 -7.78 18.37
CA THR A 90 -2.68 -6.81 17.26
C THR A 90 -1.64 -7.19 16.20
N GLN A 91 -2.07 -7.27 14.94
CA GLN A 91 -1.18 -7.42 13.78
C GLN A 91 -0.44 -6.11 13.52
N LEU A 92 0.90 -6.16 13.44
CA LEU A 92 1.75 -5.06 13.02
C LEU A 92 2.09 -5.17 11.53
N PHE A 93 2.36 -4.01 10.92
CA PHE A 93 2.72 -3.88 9.53
C PHE A 93 4.02 -3.09 9.36
N ASN A 94 4.87 -3.53 8.44
CA ASN A 94 5.89 -2.68 7.85
C ASN A 94 5.26 -1.91 6.67
N ILE A 95 5.70 -0.68 6.44
CA ILE A 95 5.24 0.12 5.29
C ILE A 95 6.29 0.05 4.18
N ASP A 96 5.92 -0.59 3.08
CA ASP A 96 6.70 -0.56 1.85
C ASP A 96 6.27 0.64 1.01
N THR A 97 7.19 1.58 0.78
CA THR A 97 6.89 2.85 0.11
C THR A 97 7.53 2.88 -1.27
N ARG A 98 6.72 3.08 -2.30
CA ARG A 98 7.15 3.38 -3.66
C ARG A 98 6.80 4.83 -3.97
N GLU A 99 7.76 5.60 -4.43
CA GLU A 99 7.58 6.99 -4.81
C GLU A 99 8.30 7.25 -6.13
N VAL A 100 7.67 8.04 -6.99
CA VAL A 100 8.30 8.54 -8.22
C VAL A 100 8.12 10.05 -8.27
N GLY A 101 9.21 10.79 -8.11
CA GLY A 101 9.22 12.23 -8.32
C GLY A 101 9.34 12.55 -9.81
N LEU A 102 8.32 13.18 -10.39
CA LEU A 102 8.33 13.56 -11.79
C LEU A 102 8.18 15.07 -11.92
N ASN A 103 9.30 15.69 -12.27
CA ASN A 103 9.33 17.13 -12.50
C ASN A 103 9.11 17.39 -13.99
N GLN A 104 8.14 18.25 -14.30
CA GLN A 104 7.92 18.80 -15.64
C GLN A 104 7.60 17.77 -16.73
N ILE A 105 6.68 16.84 -16.46
CA ILE A 105 6.15 15.99 -17.52
C ILE A 105 5.35 16.87 -18.49
N ARG A 106 5.75 16.91 -19.75
CA ARG A 106 5.06 17.66 -20.80
C ARG A 106 4.41 16.69 -21.79
N LEU A 107 3.10 16.79 -21.92
CA LEU A 107 2.28 15.92 -22.77
C LEU A 107 1.35 16.78 -23.61
N ARG A 108 0.96 16.32 -24.80
CA ARG A 108 -0.16 16.94 -25.53
C ARG A 108 -1.49 16.45 -24.93
N ASP A 109 -2.54 17.26 -25.06
CA ASP A 109 -3.89 16.81 -24.73
C ASP A 109 -4.22 15.46 -25.40
N GLY A 110 -4.77 14.52 -24.63
CA GLY A 110 -5.05 13.15 -25.05
C GLY A 110 -3.86 12.18 -25.09
N GLU A 111 -2.62 12.64 -24.89
CA GLU A 111 -1.46 11.74 -24.78
C GLU A 111 -1.41 11.08 -23.39
N THR A 112 -1.25 9.76 -23.38
CA THR A 112 -1.05 8.99 -22.15
C THR A 112 0.44 8.77 -21.92
N TYR A 113 0.89 9.08 -20.71
CA TYR A 113 2.24 8.76 -20.26
C TYR A 113 2.22 7.53 -19.36
N PHE A 114 3.10 6.57 -19.62
CA PHE A 114 3.23 5.37 -18.80
C PHE A 114 4.34 5.53 -17.77
N LEU A 115 4.00 5.34 -16.50
CA LEU A 115 4.94 5.30 -15.39
C LEU A 115 5.23 3.84 -15.04
N ALA A 116 6.35 3.32 -15.54
CA ALA A 116 6.81 1.99 -15.19
C ALA A 116 7.40 1.99 -13.76
N GLY A 117 7.03 1.00 -12.94
CA GLY A 117 7.69 0.72 -11.66
C GLY A 117 6.93 1.08 -10.38
N LEU A 118 5.75 1.69 -10.46
CA LEU A 118 4.90 1.95 -9.28
C LEU A 118 3.96 0.78 -8.92
N ILE A 119 3.57 -0.03 -9.91
CA ILE A 119 2.60 -1.13 -9.75
C ILE A 119 3.36 -2.46 -9.76
N GLU A 120 3.34 -3.20 -8.64
CA GLU A 120 3.85 -4.57 -8.54
C GLU A 120 2.66 -5.53 -8.36
N GLU A 121 2.40 -6.37 -9.36
CA GLU A 121 1.39 -7.44 -9.27
C GLU A 121 2.04 -8.68 -8.65
N ARG A 122 1.69 -9.01 -7.40
CA ARG A 122 2.18 -10.21 -6.71
C ARG A 122 1.11 -11.29 -6.68
N GLU A 123 1.19 -12.24 -7.61
CA GLU A 123 0.35 -13.44 -7.60
C GLU A 123 0.93 -14.49 -6.64
N THR A 124 0.16 -14.87 -5.60
CA THR A 124 0.56 -15.95 -4.68
C THR A 124 -0.29 -17.19 -4.93
N VAL A 125 0.27 -18.17 -5.66
CA VAL A 125 -0.40 -19.45 -5.91
C VAL A 125 -0.03 -20.44 -4.80
N SER A 126 -0.99 -20.77 -3.93
CA SER A 126 -0.82 -21.80 -2.89
C SER A 126 -1.45 -23.12 -3.32
N VAL A 127 -0.64 -24.12 -3.64
CA VAL A 127 -1.11 -25.47 -3.99
C VAL A 127 -0.92 -26.40 -2.79
N SER A 128 -2.02 -26.85 -2.18
CA SER A 128 -2.00 -27.90 -1.16
C SER A 128 -2.39 -29.24 -1.78
N ARG A 129 -1.55 -30.26 -1.60
CA ARG A 129 -1.74 -31.59 -2.20
C ARG A 129 -1.33 -32.67 -1.21
N VAL A 130 -2.18 -33.68 -1.01
CA VAL A 130 -1.85 -34.87 -0.21
C VAL A 130 -0.89 -35.76 -1.04
N PRO A 131 0.34 -36.05 -0.55
CA PRO A 131 1.24 -36.96 -1.25
C PRO A 131 0.66 -38.39 -1.28
N LEU A 132 0.88 -39.11 -2.39
CA LEU A 132 0.37 -40.45 -2.78
C LEU A 132 -0.97 -40.49 -3.58
N LEU A 133 -2.06 -39.85 -3.14
CA LEU A 133 -3.37 -40.00 -3.83
C LEU A 133 -3.53 -39.11 -5.08
N SER A 134 -2.71 -38.07 -5.21
CA SER A 134 -2.82 -37.06 -6.28
C SER A 134 -2.26 -37.50 -7.65
N GLN A 135 -1.66 -38.69 -7.73
CA GLN A 135 -1.06 -39.25 -8.95
C GLN A 135 -1.95 -40.32 -9.63
N ILE A 136 -3.10 -40.68 -9.05
CA ILE A 136 -4.02 -41.65 -9.65
C ILE A 136 -4.73 -40.99 -10.84
N PRO A 137 -4.48 -41.42 -12.10
CA PRO A 137 -4.91 -40.71 -13.31
C PRO A 137 -6.42 -40.49 -13.43
N ILE A 138 -7.22 -41.34 -12.77
CA ILE A 138 -8.68 -41.34 -12.85
C ILE A 138 -9.34 -40.59 -11.69
N LEU A 139 -8.66 -40.43 -10.54
CA LEU A 139 -9.24 -39.86 -9.31
C LEU A 139 -8.54 -38.59 -8.80
N GLY A 140 -7.42 -38.18 -9.41
CA GLY A 140 -6.59 -37.08 -8.95
C GLY A 140 -7.25 -35.69 -8.97
N SER A 141 -8.36 -35.50 -9.68
CA SER A 141 -9.13 -34.24 -9.69
C SER A 141 -10.00 -34.04 -8.44
N LEU A 142 -10.40 -35.11 -7.74
CA LEU A 142 -11.22 -35.05 -6.52
C LEU A 142 -10.39 -34.78 -5.25
N PHE A 143 -9.06 -34.97 -5.32
CA PHE A 143 -8.14 -34.79 -4.19
C PHE A 143 -7.13 -33.65 -4.39
N ARG A 144 -7.35 -32.78 -5.38
CA ARG A 144 -6.60 -31.54 -5.57
C ARG A 144 -7.50 -30.36 -5.24
N SER A 145 -7.18 -29.64 -4.17
CA SER A 145 -7.75 -28.32 -3.92
C SER A 145 -6.79 -27.26 -4.46
N GLN A 146 -7.22 -26.52 -5.47
CA GLN A 146 -6.51 -25.32 -5.94
C GLN A 146 -7.21 -24.12 -5.34
N SER A 147 -6.52 -23.39 -4.47
CA SER A 147 -6.99 -22.11 -3.95
C SER A 147 -6.17 -21.01 -4.63
N THR A 148 -6.76 -20.37 -5.64
CA THR A 148 -6.15 -19.21 -6.29
C THR A 148 -6.45 -17.97 -5.46
N GLY A 149 -5.46 -17.49 -4.72
CA GLY A 149 -5.51 -16.20 -4.02
C GLY A 149 -4.94 -15.10 -4.91
N SER A 150 -5.78 -14.44 -5.70
CA SER A 150 -5.38 -13.24 -6.44
C SER A 150 -5.44 -12.03 -5.50
N VAL A 151 -4.32 -11.65 -4.89
CA VAL A 151 -4.20 -10.38 -4.18
C VAL A 151 -3.69 -9.34 -5.17
N ARG A 152 -4.60 -8.51 -5.69
CA ARG A 152 -4.29 -7.38 -6.56
C ARG A 152 -4.16 -6.10 -5.72
N ASN A 153 -2.93 -5.71 -5.42
CA ASN A 153 -2.65 -4.40 -4.82
C ASN A 153 -2.85 -3.31 -5.86
#